data_AF-A0A925PYM0-F1
#
_entry.id   AF-A0A925PYM0-F1
#
_cell.length_a   1.000
_cell.length_b   1.000
_cell.length_c   1.000
_cell.angle_alpha   90.00
_cell.angle_beta   90.00
_cell.angle_gamma   90.00
#
_symmetry.space_group_name_H-M   'P 1'
#
loop_
_entity.id
_entity.type
_entity.pdbx_description
1 polymer ?
#
loop_
_entity_poly.entity_id
_entity_poly.type
_entity_poly.pdbx_seq_one_letter_code
_entity_poly.pdbx_strand_id
1 'polypeptide(L)'
;LANERPTMIAPPGGDWRAFLLARLDAATQTLMKECGTLSSCTFGRRKPVAIRHPLSRAVPFLSRWLDMPVRELAGDHHMPRVQDGAFGASERFAVSPGREDQGYLELPGGISGHPLSPFYRSGFDDWADGKPTPFLPGIAAHKLTLKP
;
A
#
# COMPACT_ATOMS: atom_id res chain seq x y z
N LEU A 1 -18.78 6.38 -22.53
CA LEU A 1 -18.59 5.38 -21.45
C LEU A 1 -18.81 5.94 -20.03
N ALA A 2 -18.04 6.92 -19.51
CA ALA A 2 -18.23 7.38 -18.12
C ALA A 2 -19.57 8.09 -17.82
N ASN A 3 -20.23 8.64 -18.85
CA ASN A 3 -21.49 9.40 -18.72
C ASN A 3 -22.73 8.62 -19.21
N GLU A 4 -22.58 7.35 -19.57
CA GLU A 4 -23.69 6.55 -20.11
C GLU A 4 -24.33 5.71 -19.00
N ARG A 5 -25.67 5.64 -19.01
CA ARG A 5 -26.41 4.80 -18.07
C ARG A 5 -26.38 3.36 -18.56
N PRO A 6 -26.10 2.37 -17.70
CA PRO A 6 -26.15 0.98 -18.10
C PRO A 6 -27.58 0.62 -18.51
N THR A 7 -27.77 0.17 -19.75
CA THR A 7 -29.08 -0.20 -20.30
C THR A 7 -29.59 -1.55 -19.80
N MET A 8 -28.67 -2.40 -19.30
CA MET A 8 -28.97 -3.76 -18.82
C MET A 8 -29.32 -3.81 -17.33
N ILE A 9 -29.26 -2.69 -16.60
CA ILE A 9 -29.52 -2.62 -15.16
C ILE A 9 -30.47 -1.45 -14.91
N ALA A 10 -31.61 -1.72 -14.26
CA ALA A 10 -32.49 -0.67 -13.76
C ALA A 10 -32.08 -0.30 -12.32
N PRO A 11 -32.11 0.98 -11.94
CA PRO A 11 -31.88 1.37 -10.56
C PRO A 11 -33.11 0.99 -9.72
N PRO A 12 -32.93 0.69 -8.42
CA PRO A 12 -34.05 0.59 -7.50
C PRO A 12 -34.95 1.84 -7.58
N GLY A 13 -36.25 1.64 -7.79
CA GLY A 13 -37.21 2.74 -7.93
C GLY A 13 -37.24 3.41 -9.31
N GLY A 14 -36.48 2.93 -10.30
CA GLY A 14 -36.59 3.36 -11.70
C GLY A 14 -35.91 4.70 -12.05
N ASP A 15 -35.43 5.46 -11.07
CA ASP A 15 -34.68 6.70 -11.28
C ASP A 15 -33.22 6.59 -10.80
N TRP A 16 -32.30 6.62 -11.77
CA TRP A 16 -30.85 6.53 -11.52
C TRP A 16 -30.35 7.71 -10.70
N ARG A 17 -30.88 8.91 -10.93
CA ARG A 17 -30.42 10.11 -10.22
C ARG A 17 -30.84 10.05 -8.75
N ALA A 18 -32.12 9.76 -8.49
CA ALA A 18 -32.62 9.61 -7.13
C ALA A 18 -31.87 8.50 -6.36
N PHE A 19 -31.64 7.35 -7.01
CA PHE A 19 -30.87 6.26 -6.40
C PHE A 19 -29.43 6.67 -6.04
N LEU A 20 -28.69 7.29 -6.97
CA LEU A 20 -27.31 7.70 -6.72
C LEU A 20 -27.21 8.77 -5.62
N LEU A 21 -28.13 9.73 -5.59
CA LEU A 21 -28.19 10.74 -4.53
C LEU A 21 -28.48 10.09 -3.17
N ALA A 22 -29.44 9.17 -3.08
CA ALA A 22 -29.73 8.46 -1.85
C ALA A 22 -28.53 7.65 -1.32
N ARG A 23 -27.76 7.02 -2.23
CA ARG A 23 -26.52 6.31 -1.85
C ARG A 23 -25.40 7.25 -1.41
N LEU A 24 -25.27 8.42 -2.07
CA LEU A 24 -24.32 9.45 -1.67
C LEU A 24 -24.64 10.01 -0.29
N ASP A 25 -25.91 10.30 -0.01
CA ASP A 25 -26.37 10.80 1.29
C ASP A 25 -26.10 9.77 2.40
N ALA A 26 -26.44 8.49 2.16
CA ALA A 26 -26.18 7.41 3.11
C ALA A 26 -24.68 7.21 3.37
N ALA A 27 -23.85 7.24 2.32
CA ALA A 27 -22.40 7.16 2.45
C ALA A 27 -21.84 8.35 3.25
N THR A 28 -22.29 9.57 2.94
CA THR A 28 -21.87 10.79 3.63
C THR A 28 -22.23 10.74 5.12
N GLN A 29 -23.46 10.34 5.46
CA GLN A 29 -23.86 10.19 6.86
C GLN A 29 -23.02 9.15 7.61
N THR A 30 -22.68 8.05 6.95
CA THR A 30 -21.83 7.01 7.53
C THR A 30 -20.42 7.54 7.79
N LEU A 31 -19.81 8.19 6.79
CA LEU A 31 -18.48 8.77 6.88
C LEU A 31 -18.39 9.91 7.91
N MET A 32 -19.42 10.76 7.99
CA MET A 32 -19.48 11.81 9.01
C MET A 32 -19.54 11.22 10.43
N LYS A 33 -20.23 10.10 10.64
CA LYS A 33 -20.25 9.40 11.94
C LYS A 33 -18.89 8.77 12.27
N GLU A 34 -18.19 8.21 11.29
CA GLU A 34 -16.89 7.53 11.48
C GLU A 34 -15.73 8.52 11.67
N CYS A 35 -15.69 9.61 10.91
CA CYS A 35 -14.53 10.51 10.87
C CYS A 35 -14.77 11.91 11.46
N GLY A 36 -16.03 12.27 11.76
CA GLY A 36 -16.45 13.62 12.14
C GLY A 36 -16.57 14.58 10.96
N THR A 37 -15.54 14.66 10.10
CA THR A 37 -15.54 15.49 8.89
C THR A 37 -15.14 14.66 7.65
N LEU A 38 -15.63 15.03 6.47
CA LEU A 38 -15.22 14.35 5.23
C LEU A 38 -13.74 14.58 4.91
N SER A 39 -13.20 15.76 5.23
CA SER A 39 -11.78 16.09 5.04
C SER A 39 -10.83 15.21 5.87
N SER A 40 -11.30 14.61 6.96
CA SER A 40 -10.52 13.67 7.78
C SER A 40 -10.74 12.20 7.41
N CYS A 41 -11.67 11.88 6.51
CA CYS A 41 -11.88 10.52 6.00
C CYS A 41 -10.91 10.21 4.85
N THR A 42 -9.68 9.82 5.16
CA THR A 42 -8.73 9.33 4.17
C THR A 42 -8.85 7.82 3.97
N PHE A 43 -8.53 7.32 2.77
CA PHE A 43 -8.46 5.87 2.51
C PHE A 43 -7.47 5.18 3.48
N GLY A 44 -6.32 5.80 3.72
CA GLY A 44 -5.31 5.30 4.66
C GLY A 44 -5.82 5.16 6.10
N ARG A 45 -6.72 6.03 6.55
CA ARG A 45 -7.36 5.90 7.86
C ARG A 45 -8.37 4.75 7.90
N ARG A 46 -9.12 4.55 6.80
CA ARG A 46 -10.10 3.45 6.69
C ARG A 46 -9.41 2.08 6.55
N LYS A 47 -8.31 2.03 5.82
CA LYS A 47 -7.52 0.82 5.51
C LYS A 47 -6.03 1.13 5.62
N PRO A 48 -5.49 1.23 6.84
CA PRO A 48 -4.06 1.46 7.02
C PRO A 48 -3.26 0.26 6.52
N VAL A 49 -2.09 0.53 5.96
CA VAL A 49 -1.15 -0.53 5.60
C VAL A 49 -0.59 -1.15 6.87
N ALA A 50 -0.79 -2.46 7.01
CA ALA A 50 -0.42 -3.25 8.18
C ALA A 50 0.16 -4.60 7.74
N ILE A 51 1.42 -4.58 7.32
CA ILE A 51 2.16 -5.78 6.92
C ILE A 51 2.65 -6.49 8.18
N ARG A 52 2.04 -7.65 8.48
CA ARG A 52 2.30 -8.42 9.71
C ARG A 52 2.79 -9.81 9.38
N HIS A 53 3.80 -10.25 10.11
CA HIS A 53 4.35 -11.59 9.96
C HIS A 53 3.37 -12.64 10.51
N PRO A 54 3.19 -13.82 9.87
CA PRO A 54 2.29 -14.85 10.38
C PRO A 54 2.57 -15.25 11.84
N LEU A 55 3.85 -15.35 12.21
CA LEU A 55 4.26 -15.63 13.60
C LEU A 55 3.84 -14.55 14.60
N SER A 56 3.83 -13.27 14.23
CA SER A 56 3.42 -12.20 15.17
C SER A 56 1.90 -12.19 15.39
N ARG A 57 1.12 -12.79 14.47
CA ARG A 57 -0.32 -13.01 14.66
C ARG A 57 -0.57 -14.08 15.72
N ALA A 58 0.24 -15.14 15.74
CA ALA A 58 0.17 -16.20 16.74
C ALA A 58 0.82 -15.79 18.07
N VAL A 59 1.88 -14.98 18.00
CA VAL A 59 2.74 -14.63 19.13
C VAL A 59 2.94 -13.10 19.17
N PRO A 60 2.01 -12.35 19.79
CA PRO A 60 1.96 -10.88 19.67
C PRO A 60 3.21 -10.14 20.15
N PHE A 61 3.95 -10.70 21.12
CA PHE A 61 5.18 -10.07 21.62
C PHE A 61 6.28 -9.98 20.56
N LEU A 62 6.21 -10.78 19.48
CA LEU A 62 7.17 -10.74 18.39
C LEU A 62 6.94 -9.61 17.37
N SER A 63 5.77 -8.96 17.41
CA SER A 63 5.38 -7.92 16.44
C SER A 63 6.42 -6.80 16.31
N ARG A 64 7.04 -6.38 17.42
CA ARG A 64 8.07 -5.33 17.44
C ARG A 64 9.26 -5.63 16.54
N TRP A 65 9.60 -6.90 16.32
CA TRP A 65 10.73 -7.31 15.46
C TRP A 65 10.31 -7.77 14.07
N LEU A 66 9.08 -8.28 13.93
CA LEU A 66 8.63 -8.92 12.69
C LEU A 66 7.72 -8.06 11.82
N ASP A 67 6.88 -7.21 12.42
CA ASP A 67 5.88 -6.45 11.66
C ASP A 67 6.48 -5.18 11.08
N MET A 68 5.96 -4.69 9.96
CA MET A 68 6.30 -3.35 9.49
C MET A 68 5.49 -2.29 10.25
N PRO A 69 5.99 -1.04 10.38
CA PRO A 69 5.22 0.05 10.95
C PRO A 69 3.86 0.21 10.24
N VAL A 70 2.80 0.42 11.01
CA VAL A 70 1.48 0.72 10.43
C VAL A 70 1.52 2.11 9.80
N ARG A 71 1.05 2.25 8.56
CA ARG A 71 1.04 3.53 7.82
C ARG A 71 -0.32 3.82 7.21
N GLU A 72 -0.84 5.02 7.44
CA GLU A 72 -1.99 5.54 6.71
C GLU A 72 -1.51 6.12 5.38
N LEU A 73 -1.72 5.40 4.28
CA LEU A 73 -1.23 5.79 2.96
C LEU A 73 -2.38 6.10 1.99
N ALA A 74 -2.13 6.97 1.00
CA ALA A 74 -3.12 7.40 0.02
C ALA A 74 -3.25 6.43 -1.17
N GLY A 75 -3.67 5.19 -0.89
CA GLY A 75 -3.93 4.17 -1.91
C GLY A 75 -5.11 3.27 -1.55
N ASP A 76 -5.49 2.41 -2.50
CA ASP A 76 -6.64 1.49 -2.39
C ASP A 76 -6.41 0.25 -3.27
N HIS A 77 -7.31 -0.74 -3.21
CA HIS A 77 -7.22 -1.98 -3.97
C HIS A 77 -7.20 -1.75 -5.51
N HIS A 78 -7.91 -0.73 -6.01
CA HIS A 78 -8.11 -0.49 -7.44
C HIS A 78 -7.42 0.80 -7.94
N MET A 79 -6.20 1.06 -7.49
CA MET A 79 -5.41 2.25 -7.85
C MET A 79 -3.98 1.84 -8.22
N PRO A 80 -3.23 2.65 -9.00
CA PRO A 80 -1.80 2.40 -9.25
C PRO A 80 -0.99 2.25 -7.96
N ARG A 81 -1.30 3.07 -6.95
CA ARG A 81 -0.81 2.87 -5.58
C ARG A 81 -1.68 1.84 -4.86
N VAL A 82 -1.49 0.57 -5.22
CA VAL A 82 -2.27 -0.53 -4.67
C VAL A 82 -1.89 -0.86 -3.23
N GLN A 83 -2.90 -0.89 -2.36
CA GLN A 83 -2.78 -1.22 -0.93
C GLN A 83 -4.16 -1.44 -0.31
N ASP A 84 -4.29 -2.48 0.52
CA ASP A 84 -5.49 -2.77 1.33
C ASP A 84 -5.09 -3.60 2.55
N GLY A 85 -4.84 -2.93 3.68
CA GLY A 85 -4.42 -3.60 4.90
C GLY A 85 -3.04 -4.26 4.77
N ALA A 86 -3.00 -5.60 4.79
CA ALA A 86 -1.77 -6.38 4.62
C ALA A 86 -1.42 -6.67 3.15
N PHE A 87 -2.30 -6.29 2.21
CA PHE A 87 -2.09 -6.43 0.77
C PHE A 87 -1.57 -5.13 0.16
N GLY A 88 -0.74 -5.22 -0.87
CA GLY A 88 -0.21 -4.08 -1.60
C GLY A 88 0.86 -4.48 -2.61
N ALA A 89 1.49 -3.50 -3.24
CA ALA A 89 2.57 -3.74 -4.20
C ALA A 89 3.77 -4.42 -3.50
N SER A 90 4.13 -5.62 -3.94
CA SER A 90 5.35 -6.32 -3.50
C SER A 90 6.62 -5.62 -3.95
N GLU A 91 6.52 -4.82 -5.01
CA GLU A 91 7.62 -4.09 -5.64
C GLU A 91 7.05 -2.96 -6.50
N ARG A 92 7.76 -1.85 -6.61
CA ARG A 92 7.55 -0.84 -7.66
C ARG A 92 8.89 -0.49 -8.28
N PHE A 93 9.04 -0.68 -9.57
CA PHE A 93 10.28 -0.35 -10.26
C PHE A 93 9.99 0.11 -11.68
N ALA A 94 10.90 0.91 -12.23
CA ALA A 94 10.94 1.20 -13.65
C ALA A 94 12.40 1.41 -14.07
N VAL A 95 12.76 0.85 -15.21
CA VAL A 95 14.11 0.96 -15.77
C VAL A 95 14.04 0.97 -17.29
N SER A 96 14.88 1.78 -17.93
CA SER A 96 15.07 1.76 -19.38
C SER A 96 16.37 1.04 -19.72
N PRO A 97 16.41 0.22 -20.79
CA PRO A 97 17.66 -0.38 -21.26
C PRO A 97 18.74 0.67 -21.53
N GLY A 98 19.95 0.47 -20.96
CA GLY A 98 21.08 1.38 -21.09
C GLY A 98 21.00 2.66 -20.24
N ARG A 99 20.00 2.75 -19.34
CA ARG A 99 19.83 3.82 -18.34
C ARG A 99 19.46 3.24 -16.98
N GLU A 100 20.11 2.14 -16.61
CA GLU A 100 19.85 1.42 -15.36
C GLU A 100 20.15 2.30 -14.13
N ASP A 101 21.08 3.24 -14.26
CA ASP A 101 21.44 4.26 -13.26
C ASP A 101 20.32 5.28 -13.00
N GLN A 102 19.37 5.43 -13.93
CA GLN A 102 18.19 6.28 -13.80
C GLN A 102 16.94 5.50 -13.36
N GLY A 103 17.06 4.18 -13.20
CA GLY A 103 15.98 3.34 -12.71
C GLY A 103 15.76 3.51 -11.21
N TYR A 104 14.56 3.14 -10.75
CA TYR A 104 14.24 3.04 -9.32
C TYR A 104 13.68 1.66 -8.98
N LEU A 105 13.80 1.28 -7.70
CA LEU A 105 13.26 0.07 -7.11
C LEU A 105 12.79 0.34 -5.69
N GLU A 106 11.49 0.26 -5.41
CA GLU A 106 10.90 0.35 -4.09
C GLU A 106 10.38 -1.02 -3.62
N LEU A 107 10.69 -1.40 -2.38
CA LEU A 107 10.25 -2.67 -1.78
C LEU A 107 9.59 -2.41 -0.41
N PRO A 108 8.50 -3.13 -0.05
CA PRO A 108 7.80 -3.00 1.23
C PRO A 108 8.55 -3.69 2.39
N GLY A 109 9.86 -3.45 2.50
CA GLY A 109 10.80 -4.15 3.37
C GLY A 109 12.11 -4.43 2.62
N GLY A 110 13.07 -5.01 3.33
CA GLY A 110 14.37 -5.33 2.74
C GLY A 110 14.46 -6.78 2.25
N ILE A 111 15.56 -7.09 1.57
CA ILE A 111 15.79 -8.41 0.94
C ILE A 111 16.19 -9.50 1.95
N SER A 112 16.51 -9.13 3.19
CA SER A 112 16.86 -10.11 4.21
C SER A 112 15.61 -10.64 4.90
N GLY A 113 15.47 -11.97 4.96
CA GLY A 113 14.42 -12.60 5.76
C GLY A 113 14.73 -12.67 7.27
N HIS A 114 15.91 -12.22 7.71
CA HIS A 114 16.33 -12.35 9.11
C HIS A 114 15.91 -11.11 9.92
N PRO A 115 15.04 -11.22 10.95
CA PRO A 115 14.46 -10.06 11.65
C PRO A 115 15.46 -9.09 12.29
N LEU A 116 16.64 -9.58 12.69
CA LEU A 116 17.70 -8.75 13.27
C LEU A 116 18.66 -8.15 12.23
N SER A 117 18.46 -8.46 10.95
CA SER A 117 19.27 -7.89 9.88
C SER A 117 18.96 -6.40 9.71
N PRO A 118 19.97 -5.54 9.51
CA PRO A 118 19.71 -4.15 9.10
C PRO A 118 18.95 -4.07 7.76
N PHE A 119 18.99 -5.13 6.97
CA PHE A 119 18.32 -5.25 5.68
C PHE A 119 16.95 -5.96 5.77
N TYR A 120 16.35 -6.10 6.96
CA TYR A 120 15.01 -6.70 7.13
C TYR A 120 13.90 -5.71 6.81
N ARG A 121 13.99 -4.50 7.37
CA ARG A 121 13.00 -3.41 7.17
C ARG A 121 13.49 -2.31 6.23
N SER A 122 14.70 -2.44 5.70
CA SER A 122 15.32 -1.42 4.84
C SER A 122 14.42 -1.13 3.64
N GLY A 123 14.11 0.13 3.38
CA GLY A 123 13.27 0.55 2.26
C GLY A 123 11.77 0.61 2.54
N PHE A 124 11.27 0.09 3.68
CA PHE A 124 9.85 0.18 4.01
C PHE A 124 9.34 1.63 4.05
N ASP A 125 10.10 2.53 4.69
CA ASP A 125 9.71 3.94 4.79
C ASP A 125 9.70 4.64 3.43
N ASP A 126 10.68 4.34 2.58
CA ASP A 126 10.75 4.90 1.23
C ASP A 126 9.62 4.37 0.35
N TRP A 127 9.33 3.07 0.39
CA TRP A 127 8.16 2.46 -0.27
C TRP A 127 6.84 3.03 0.26
N ALA A 128 6.75 3.28 1.57
CA ALA A 128 5.57 3.84 2.20
C ALA A 128 5.36 5.30 1.80
N ASP A 129 6.43 6.07 1.65
CA ASP A 129 6.36 7.49 1.25
C ASP A 129 6.30 7.66 -0.28
N GLY A 130 6.63 6.62 -1.06
CA GLY A 130 6.77 6.69 -2.52
C GLY A 130 8.03 7.45 -2.94
N LYS A 131 9.11 7.30 -2.15
CA LYS A 131 10.43 7.86 -2.44
C LYS A 131 11.20 6.87 -3.31
N PRO A 132 11.60 7.25 -4.53
CA PRO A 132 12.33 6.35 -5.41
C PRO A 132 13.71 6.06 -4.82
N THR A 133 14.01 4.79 -4.61
CA THR A 133 15.35 4.29 -4.27
C THR A 133 16.07 3.78 -5.52
N PRO A 134 17.42 3.91 -5.63
CA PRO A 134 18.15 3.52 -6.84
C PRO A 134 17.92 2.06 -7.25
N PHE A 135 17.76 1.80 -8.55
CA PHE A 135 17.64 0.45 -9.08
C PHE A 135 18.95 -0.34 -8.98
N LEU A 136 20.09 0.33 -9.24
CA LEU A 136 21.41 -0.29 -9.13
C LEU A 136 21.86 -0.41 -7.67
N PRO A 137 22.60 -1.48 -7.33
CA PRO A 137 23.15 -1.64 -5.99
C PRO A 137 24.15 -0.52 -5.69
N GLY A 138 24.13 -0.05 -4.44
CA GLY A 138 25.11 0.90 -3.92
C GLY A 138 26.45 0.24 -3.56
N ILE A 139 27.21 0.92 -2.69
CA ILE A 139 28.48 0.41 -2.18
C ILE A 139 28.26 -0.91 -1.44
N ALA A 140 29.09 -1.91 -1.74
CA ALA A 140 29.04 -3.21 -1.07
C ALA A 140 29.32 -3.05 0.43
N ALA A 141 28.36 -3.45 1.27
CA ALA A 141 28.50 -3.44 2.73
C ALA A 141 29.37 -4.59 3.25
N HIS A 142 29.34 -5.73 2.57
CA HIS A 142 30.06 -6.95 2.97
C HIS A 142 30.68 -7.64 1.75
N LYS A 143 31.86 -8.24 1.93
CA LYS A 143 32.55 -9.04 0.92
C LYS A 143 32.96 -10.37 1.53
N LEU A 144 32.48 -11.47 0.96
CA LEU A 144 32.84 -12.82 1.37
C LEU A 144 33.79 -13.42 0.34
N THR A 145 34.92 -13.97 0.80
CA THR A 145 35.85 -14.74 -0.04
C THR A 145 35.77 -16.20 0.39
N LEU A 146 35.18 -17.04 -0.46
CA LEU A 146 35.12 -18.48 -0.21
C LEU A 146 36.43 -19.13 -0.67
N LYS A 147 37.03 -19.92 0.21
CA LYS A 147 38.15 -20.80 -0.13
C LYS A 147 37.63 -22.24 -0.02
N PRO A 148 37.83 -23.07 -1.07
CA PRO A 148 37.46 -24.48 -1.03
C PRO A 148 38.06 -25.22 0.16
#